data_AF-G3NLN8-F1
#
_entry.id   AF-G3NLN8-F1
#
_cell.length_a   1.000
_cell.length_b   1.000
_cell.length_c   1.000
_cell.angle_alpha   90.00
_cell.angle_beta   90.00
_cell.angle_gamma   90.00
#
_symmetry.space_group_name_H-M   'P 1'
#
loop_
_entity.id
_entity.type
_entity.pdbx_description
1 polymer ?
#
loop_
_entity_poly.entity_id
_entity_poly.type
_entity_poly.pdbx_seq_one_letter_code
_entity_poly.pdbx_strand_id
1 'polypeptide(L)'
;MGHVTSPALTMDLPLLMTMMVLMMKVSGAAQMSASKVTGTFRGTRTRRYAINPLGHKWTHHNISYRITAFPNTLNVEDTRKAISIAFTKWSDVSPLTFSEIRDSNATADITIGFYTFNHTDCWWSPLHPCFDGLNGEIHFDNHEFWILGKSRFSVWLNDLVQVAAHEIGHALGLWHSRHPQALMHPNATYTGQRNVAQDDVWGIQRLYGCLDKKRVCGPWALLGFCERRKVFMKKNCPQRCDLCYEPLEAVATPTLPPTNVKIKMVPRGKVVGFRCGTKNLRLPPKVSWYKDGEQILNSIPGYIMVKDRDLRIVANEFNEGVYTCRIHRGGDIVSANSWSIRLKPEQPTNS
;
A
#
# COMPACT_ATOMS: atom_id res chain seq x y z
N MET A 1 -2.72 -4.58 -73.74
CA MET A 1 -2.00 -3.28 -73.75
C MET A 1 -3.01 -2.20 -73.39
N GLY A 2 -2.66 -1.28 -72.48
CA GLY A 2 -3.60 -0.27 -71.99
C GLY A 2 -3.07 0.39 -70.71
N HIS A 3 -2.21 1.40 -70.87
CA HIS A 3 -1.80 2.27 -69.77
C HIS A 3 -2.99 3.13 -69.33
N VAL A 4 -3.20 3.26 -68.02
CA VAL A 4 -3.74 4.50 -67.44
C VAL A 4 -2.90 4.85 -66.21
N THR A 5 -2.48 6.10 -66.13
CA THR A 5 -1.55 6.66 -65.16
C THR A 5 -2.26 7.17 -63.90
N SER A 6 -1.73 6.88 -62.72
CA SER A 6 -2.10 7.59 -61.48
C SER A 6 -1.29 8.88 -61.33
N PRO A 7 -1.92 10.03 -61.04
CA PRO A 7 -1.26 11.17 -60.40
C PRO A 7 -1.40 11.08 -58.87
N ALA A 8 -0.41 11.61 -58.16
CA ALA A 8 -0.37 11.63 -56.69
C ALA A 8 -1.29 12.71 -56.10
N LEU A 9 -1.77 12.49 -54.88
CA LEU A 9 -2.34 13.53 -54.03
C LEU A 9 -1.76 13.40 -52.61
N THR A 10 -0.93 14.38 -52.25
CA THR A 10 -0.44 14.64 -50.90
C THR A 10 -1.52 15.35 -50.09
N MET A 11 -1.75 14.97 -48.83
CA MET A 11 -2.58 15.73 -47.90
C MET A 11 -1.96 15.76 -46.50
N ASP A 12 -1.96 16.96 -45.91
CA ASP A 12 -1.35 17.28 -44.62
C ASP A 12 -2.30 17.14 -43.42
N LEU A 13 -1.67 17.10 -42.23
CA LEU A 13 -2.23 17.21 -40.88
C LEU A 13 -2.99 18.54 -40.63
N PRO A 14 -3.70 18.74 -39.48
CA PRO A 14 -4.32 17.77 -38.57
C PRO A 14 -5.78 18.13 -38.16
N LEU A 15 -6.52 17.18 -37.58
CA LEU A 15 -7.81 17.42 -36.90
C LEU A 15 -7.71 17.14 -35.38
N LEU A 16 -8.71 17.60 -34.62
CA LEU A 16 -8.95 17.41 -33.16
C LEU A 16 -8.22 18.35 -32.19
N MET A 17 -8.73 19.58 -32.09
CA MET A 17 -8.87 20.26 -30.79
C MET A 17 -10.19 21.06 -30.71
N THR A 18 -10.72 21.22 -29.50
CA THR A 18 -11.89 22.06 -29.06
C THR A 18 -13.33 21.58 -29.34
N MET A 19 -14.26 22.14 -28.53
CA MET A 19 -15.69 21.80 -28.29
C MET A 19 -15.90 20.71 -27.21
N MET A 20 -16.72 20.86 -26.15
CA MET A 20 -17.69 21.91 -25.79
C MET A 20 -17.89 22.04 -24.26
N VAL A 21 -18.44 23.18 -23.81
CA VAL A 21 -18.88 23.46 -22.43
C VAL A 21 -20.30 24.04 -22.45
N LEU A 22 -21.12 23.72 -21.44
CA LEU A 22 -22.38 24.39 -20.99
C LEU A 22 -23.74 24.08 -21.66
N MET A 23 -24.71 23.62 -20.86
CA MET A 23 -26.14 24.04 -20.77
C MET A 23 -26.68 23.61 -19.37
N MET A 24 -26.94 24.52 -18.41
CA MET A 24 -28.25 25.06 -17.95
C MET A 24 -29.29 24.01 -17.44
N LYS A 25 -29.69 23.92 -16.15
CA LYS A 25 -30.57 24.80 -15.28
C LYS A 25 -32.03 24.89 -15.81
N VAL A 26 -33.15 24.85 -15.05
CA VAL A 26 -33.48 25.27 -13.65
C VAL A 26 -34.68 24.47 -13.07
N SER A 27 -34.70 24.25 -11.73
CA SER A 27 -35.84 24.25 -10.76
C SER A 27 -35.64 23.23 -9.60
N GLY A 28 -36.21 23.33 -8.40
CA GLY A 28 -36.91 24.43 -7.70
C GLY A 28 -38.28 24.04 -7.09
N ALA A 29 -38.70 24.43 -5.88
CA ALA A 29 -37.99 25.00 -4.71
C ALA A 29 -38.88 24.94 -3.42
N ALA A 30 -38.32 24.66 -2.23
CA ALA A 30 -39.00 24.85 -0.92
C ALA A 30 -38.00 24.95 0.26
N GLN A 31 -38.39 25.69 1.31
CA GLN A 31 -37.52 26.18 2.40
C GLN A 31 -37.70 25.38 3.69
N MET A 32 -36.65 25.19 4.49
CA MET A 32 -36.75 25.23 5.95
C MET A 32 -35.39 25.47 6.61
N SER A 33 -35.39 26.32 7.65
CA SER A 33 -34.19 26.70 8.42
C SER A 33 -33.84 25.61 9.44
N ALA A 34 -32.55 25.30 9.59
CA ALA A 34 -32.03 24.52 10.71
C ALA A 34 -30.69 25.08 11.19
N SER A 35 -30.66 25.56 12.43
CA SER A 35 -29.49 26.20 13.03
C SER A 35 -28.37 25.22 13.40
N LYS A 36 -27.15 25.55 12.96
CA LYS A 36 -25.92 25.53 13.76
C LYS A 36 -25.68 24.33 14.70
N VAL A 37 -24.93 23.32 14.23
CA VAL A 37 -23.87 22.69 15.03
C VAL A 37 -22.60 22.54 14.19
N THR A 38 -21.65 23.45 14.37
CA THR A 38 -20.28 23.32 13.83
C THR A 38 -19.48 22.31 14.66
N GLY A 39 -19.77 21.02 14.45
CA GLY A 39 -18.97 19.93 15.01
C GLY A 39 -17.77 19.62 14.12
N THR A 40 -16.60 20.18 14.42
CA THR A 40 -15.34 19.78 13.76
C THR A 40 -14.95 18.37 14.20
N PHE A 41 -15.44 17.36 13.48
CA PHE A 41 -14.96 15.98 13.59
C PHE A 41 -13.49 15.92 13.11
N ARG A 42 -12.54 16.18 14.02
CA ARG A 42 -11.14 15.77 13.84
C ARG A 42 -11.08 14.25 13.94
N GLY A 43 -11.35 13.58 12.81
CA GLY A 43 -11.13 12.15 12.68
C GLY A 43 -9.68 11.81 12.98
N THR A 44 -9.46 10.77 13.78
CA THR A 44 -8.16 10.13 13.94
C THR A 44 -7.67 9.70 12.56
N ARG A 45 -6.50 10.20 12.15
CA ARG A 45 -5.93 9.87 10.84
C ARG A 45 -5.59 8.38 10.80
N THR A 46 -6.39 7.61 10.09
CA THR A 46 -6.15 6.17 9.86
C THR A 46 -4.82 5.97 9.13
N ARG A 47 -4.05 4.95 9.56
CA ARG A 47 -2.84 4.53 8.85
C ARG A 47 -3.27 3.89 7.52
N ARG A 48 -2.76 4.39 6.40
CA ARG A 48 -3.11 3.92 5.04
C ARG A 48 -2.06 2.98 4.46
N TYR A 49 -0.83 3.05 4.99
CA TYR A 49 0.25 2.10 4.75
C TYR A 49 0.00 0.81 5.53
N ALA A 50 0.46 -0.31 5.00
CA ALA A 50 0.41 -1.60 5.67
C ALA A 50 1.82 -2.18 5.83
N ILE A 51 2.02 -2.92 6.91
CA ILE A 51 3.21 -3.71 7.21
C ILE A 51 2.78 -5.18 7.29
N ASN A 52 3.70 -6.10 6.98
CA ASN A 52 3.52 -7.53 7.11
C ASN A 52 2.90 -7.89 8.49
N PRO A 53 1.76 -8.61 8.52
CA PRO A 53 0.94 -8.80 9.73
C PRO A 53 1.56 -9.80 10.70
N LEU A 54 2.54 -10.58 10.23
CA LEU A 54 3.36 -11.48 11.03
C LEU A 54 4.53 -10.73 11.70
N GLY A 55 4.72 -9.44 11.39
CA GLY A 55 5.84 -8.64 11.89
C GLY A 55 7.19 -8.96 11.24
N HIS A 56 7.19 -9.77 10.18
CA HIS A 56 8.42 -10.18 9.50
C HIS A 56 9.10 -8.97 8.85
N LYS A 57 10.33 -8.72 9.28
CA LYS A 57 11.24 -7.69 8.78
C LYS A 57 12.67 -8.13 9.07
N TRP A 58 13.62 -7.61 8.31
CA TRP A 58 15.04 -7.75 8.63
C TRP A 58 15.39 -7.09 9.99
N THR A 59 16.27 -7.74 10.74
CA THR A 59 16.76 -7.27 12.05
C THR A 59 18.00 -6.39 11.90
N HIS A 60 18.77 -6.59 10.83
CA HIS A 60 19.91 -5.78 10.40
C HIS A 60 19.53 -4.78 9.29
N HIS A 61 20.36 -3.75 9.13
CA HIS A 61 20.16 -2.70 8.12
C HIS A 61 20.93 -2.92 6.81
N ASN A 62 22.01 -3.71 6.83
CA ASN A 62 22.82 -3.98 5.64
C ASN A 62 22.38 -5.28 4.97
N ILE A 63 21.45 -5.17 4.03
CA ILE A 63 20.79 -6.31 3.40
C ILE A 63 21.54 -6.65 2.10
N SER A 64 22.00 -7.90 2.02
CA SER A 64 22.63 -8.44 0.82
C SER A 64 21.60 -9.00 -0.15
N TYR A 65 21.85 -8.91 -1.46
CA TYR A 65 21.01 -9.54 -2.47
C TYR A 65 21.82 -10.21 -3.58
N ARG A 66 21.22 -11.19 -4.26
CA ARG A 66 21.85 -11.92 -5.38
C ARG A 66 20.83 -12.21 -6.47
N ILE A 67 21.18 -11.89 -7.72
CA ILE A 67 20.39 -12.29 -8.89
C ILE A 67 20.85 -13.69 -9.33
N THR A 68 19.95 -14.68 -9.24
CA THR A 68 20.20 -16.11 -9.51
C THR A 68 19.92 -16.49 -10.97
N ALA A 69 18.91 -15.87 -11.57
CA ALA A 69 18.52 -16.03 -12.97
C ALA A 69 18.19 -14.67 -13.58
N PHE A 70 18.29 -14.55 -14.90
CA PHE A 70 18.10 -13.30 -15.65
C PHE A 70 16.97 -13.44 -16.69
N PRO A 71 16.25 -12.35 -17.01
CA PRO A 71 15.18 -12.39 -18.01
C PRO A 71 15.74 -12.61 -19.42
N ASN A 72 14.95 -13.22 -20.29
CA ASN A 72 15.30 -13.44 -21.69
C ASN A 72 15.21 -12.15 -22.53
N THR A 73 14.43 -11.16 -22.07
CA THR A 73 14.09 -9.94 -22.84
C THR A 73 14.95 -8.72 -22.51
N LEU A 74 15.74 -8.78 -21.45
CA LEU A 74 16.59 -7.67 -20.98
C LEU A 74 17.98 -8.20 -20.66
N ASN A 75 19.02 -7.49 -21.13
CA ASN A 75 20.38 -7.94 -20.91
C ASN A 75 20.78 -7.90 -19.42
N VAL A 76 21.86 -8.62 -19.09
CA VAL A 76 22.35 -8.80 -17.71
C VAL A 76 22.72 -7.48 -17.03
N GLU A 77 23.28 -6.50 -17.77
CA GLU A 77 23.68 -5.21 -17.21
C GLU A 77 22.47 -4.32 -16.89
N ASP A 78 21.54 -4.17 -17.84
CA ASP A 78 20.31 -3.40 -17.64
C ASP A 78 19.39 -4.04 -16.59
N THR A 79 19.39 -5.37 -16.46
CA THR A 79 18.69 -6.07 -15.36
C THR A 79 19.31 -5.71 -14.01
N ARG A 80 20.64 -5.84 -13.84
CA ARG A 80 21.33 -5.42 -12.61
C ARG A 80 21.07 -3.96 -12.26
N LYS A 81 21.11 -3.09 -13.28
CA LYS A 81 20.84 -1.66 -13.16
C LYS A 81 19.39 -1.38 -12.74
N ALA A 82 18.42 -2.11 -13.30
CA ALA A 82 17.01 -1.97 -12.91
C ALA A 82 16.79 -2.36 -11.43
N ILE A 83 17.31 -3.52 -11.02
CA ILE A 83 17.25 -4.02 -9.64
C ILE A 83 17.98 -3.07 -8.68
N SER A 84 19.17 -2.59 -9.04
CA SER A 84 19.92 -1.61 -8.24
C SER A 84 19.12 -0.32 -8.03
N ILE A 85 18.51 0.26 -9.07
CA ILE A 85 17.65 1.45 -8.95
C ILE A 85 16.41 1.16 -8.08
N ALA A 86 15.87 -0.06 -8.14
CA ALA A 86 14.74 -0.48 -7.31
C ALA A 86 15.11 -0.56 -5.82
N PHE A 87 16.31 -1.07 -5.47
CA PHE A 87 16.84 -1.00 -4.10
C PHE A 87 17.13 0.43 -3.64
N THR A 88 17.70 1.28 -4.52
CA THR A 88 18.01 2.69 -4.19
C THR A 88 16.78 3.45 -3.69
N LYS A 89 15.60 3.20 -4.28
CA LYS A 89 14.33 3.81 -3.84
C LYS A 89 14.02 3.60 -2.36
N TRP A 90 14.43 2.47 -1.78
CA TRP A 90 14.20 2.15 -0.37
C TRP A 90 15.33 2.65 0.55
N SER A 91 16.59 2.63 0.09
CA SER A 91 17.71 3.22 0.85
C SER A 91 17.64 4.75 0.92
N ASP A 92 17.08 5.42 -0.09
CA ASP A 92 16.93 6.88 -0.11
C ASP A 92 16.01 7.41 1.01
N VAL A 93 15.15 6.55 1.56
CA VAL A 93 14.09 6.92 2.52
C VAL A 93 14.20 6.19 3.87
N SER A 94 15.19 5.32 4.05
CA SER A 94 15.36 4.50 5.27
C SER A 94 16.84 4.33 5.64
N PRO A 95 17.18 3.81 6.83
CA PRO A 95 18.57 3.49 7.20
C PRO A 95 19.15 2.25 6.51
N LEU A 96 18.43 1.63 5.57
CA LEU A 96 18.85 0.40 4.90
C LEU A 96 19.95 0.64 3.87
N THR A 97 20.92 -0.27 3.81
CA THR A 97 21.92 -0.35 2.75
C THR A 97 21.81 -1.67 2.01
N PHE A 98 22.07 -1.67 0.70
CA PHE A 98 21.92 -2.85 -0.16
C PHE A 98 23.20 -3.16 -0.91
N SER A 99 23.58 -4.44 -1.00
CA SER A 99 24.79 -4.89 -1.70
C SER A 99 24.54 -6.12 -2.56
N GLU A 100 24.97 -6.09 -3.83
CA GLU A 100 24.90 -7.26 -4.73
C GLU A 100 26.06 -8.22 -4.42
N ILE A 101 25.73 -9.45 -4.03
CA ILE A 101 26.68 -10.56 -3.93
C ILE A 101 26.73 -11.27 -5.29
N ARG A 102 27.92 -11.33 -5.88
CA ARG A 102 28.18 -11.97 -7.19
C ARG A 102 28.85 -13.34 -7.10
N ASP A 103 29.40 -13.69 -5.94
CA ASP A 103 29.95 -15.02 -5.70
C ASP A 103 28.79 -16.03 -5.56
N SER A 104 28.80 -17.08 -6.38
CA SER A 104 27.80 -18.16 -6.34
C SER A 104 27.84 -18.94 -5.02
N ASN A 105 28.98 -18.98 -4.35
CA ASN A 105 29.20 -19.75 -3.13
C ASN A 105 28.78 -18.99 -1.86
N ALA A 106 28.59 -17.68 -1.95
CA ALA A 106 28.15 -16.85 -0.84
C ALA A 106 26.61 -16.77 -0.76
N THR A 107 26.06 -16.85 0.44
CA THR A 107 24.63 -16.64 0.72
C THR A 107 24.29 -15.15 0.70
N ALA A 108 23.05 -14.82 0.32
CA ALA A 108 22.50 -13.47 0.37
C ALA A 108 21.18 -13.47 1.13
N ASP A 109 20.80 -12.33 1.73
CA ASP A 109 19.54 -12.17 2.46
C ASP A 109 18.33 -12.21 1.50
N ILE A 110 18.49 -11.63 0.30
CA ILE A 110 17.46 -11.61 -0.75
C ILE A 110 17.98 -12.28 -2.03
N THR A 111 17.30 -13.32 -2.51
CA THR A 111 17.57 -13.92 -3.83
C THR A 111 16.54 -13.45 -4.86
N ILE A 112 16.97 -13.26 -6.11
CA ILE A 112 16.11 -12.70 -7.17
C ILE A 112 16.28 -13.54 -8.44
N GLY A 113 15.18 -14.13 -8.93
CA GLY A 113 15.20 -14.99 -10.11
C GLY A 113 14.10 -14.67 -11.12
N PHE A 114 14.37 -14.97 -12.38
CA PHE A 114 13.42 -14.87 -13.49
C PHE A 114 13.23 -16.28 -14.08
N TYR A 115 12.02 -16.82 -14.00
CA TYR A 115 11.75 -18.24 -14.30
C TYR A 115 10.56 -18.40 -15.27
N THR A 116 10.55 -19.48 -16.07
CA THR A 116 9.50 -19.79 -17.07
C THR A 116 8.63 -20.98 -16.63
N PHE A 117 8.34 -21.11 -15.33
CA PHE A 117 7.60 -22.28 -14.83
C PHE A 117 6.09 -22.17 -15.07
N ASN A 118 5.40 -23.30 -14.95
CA ASN A 118 3.94 -23.33 -15.10
C ASN A 118 3.25 -22.75 -13.85
N HIS A 119 3.12 -21.42 -13.82
CA HIS A 119 2.52 -20.60 -12.75
C HIS A 119 0.98 -20.77 -12.62
N THR A 120 0.46 -21.99 -12.76
CA THR A 120 -0.98 -22.32 -12.68
C THR A 120 -1.62 -22.11 -11.30
N ASP A 121 -0.80 -21.92 -10.27
CA ASP A 121 -1.17 -21.47 -8.94
C ASP A 121 -1.51 -19.96 -8.87
N CYS A 122 -1.05 -19.16 -9.84
CA CYS A 122 -1.27 -17.71 -9.85
C CYS A 122 -2.70 -17.31 -10.24
N TRP A 123 -3.41 -18.14 -11.02
CA TRP A 123 -4.77 -17.80 -11.51
C TRP A 123 -5.84 -17.71 -10.40
N TRP A 124 -5.55 -18.21 -9.19
CA TRP A 124 -6.45 -18.14 -8.02
C TRP A 124 -6.04 -17.08 -6.96
N SER A 125 -4.96 -16.33 -7.18
CA SER A 125 -4.44 -15.33 -6.22
C SER A 125 -4.56 -13.90 -6.76
N PRO A 126 -5.70 -13.20 -6.54
CA PRO A 126 -5.90 -11.82 -6.98
C PRO A 126 -5.15 -10.79 -6.10
N LEU A 127 -3.90 -11.10 -5.71
CA LEU A 127 -3.06 -10.26 -4.85
C LEU A 127 -1.55 -10.29 -5.11
N HIS A 128 -1.00 -11.10 -6.02
CA HIS A 128 0.45 -11.12 -6.25
C HIS A 128 0.83 -11.43 -7.70
N PRO A 129 1.74 -10.65 -8.31
CA PRO A 129 2.75 -11.16 -9.22
C PRO A 129 3.89 -11.79 -8.39
N CYS A 130 3.79 -13.10 -8.11
CA CYS A 130 4.87 -13.97 -7.60
C CYS A 130 5.85 -13.44 -6.52
N PHE A 131 5.35 -13.13 -5.32
CA PHE A 131 6.19 -13.19 -4.11
C PHE A 131 6.03 -14.56 -3.44
N ASP A 132 7.05 -15.42 -3.50
CA ASP A 132 7.04 -16.69 -2.76
C ASP A 132 7.84 -16.60 -1.45
N GLY A 133 7.15 -16.13 -0.42
CA GLY A 133 7.20 -16.74 0.91
C GLY A 133 8.55 -16.83 1.63
N LEU A 134 8.76 -15.89 2.56
CA LEU A 134 9.42 -16.09 3.87
C LEU A 134 10.93 -16.42 3.91
N ASN A 135 11.53 -16.95 2.83
CA ASN A 135 12.93 -17.34 2.75
C ASN A 135 13.82 -16.31 2.04
N GLY A 136 13.25 -15.17 1.62
CA GLY A 136 13.98 -14.07 0.99
C GLY A 136 14.02 -14.09 -0.55
N GLU A 137 13.30 -14.97 -1.24
CA GLU A 137 13.32 -14.98 -2.71
C GLU A 137 12.22 -14.09 -3.35
N ILE A 138 12.60 -13.37 -4.41
CA ILE A 138 11.72 -12.61 -5.30
C ILE A 138 11.72 -13.30 -6.66
N HIS A 139 10.54 -13.68 -7.16
CA HIS A 139 10.36 -14.39 -8.43
C HIS A 139 9.70 -13.49 -9.45
N PHE A 140 10.29 -13.36 -10.63
CA PHE A 140 9.69 -12.67 -11.78
C PHE A 140 9.32 -13.67 -12.88
N ASP A 141 8.15 -13.51 -13.47
CA ASP A 141 7.75 -14.30 -14.64
C ASP A 141 8.62 -13.91 -15.86
N ASN A 142 9.28 -14.88 -16.46
CA ASN A 142 10.16 -14.70 -17.62
C ASN A 142 9.41 -14.84 -18.97
N HIS A 143 8.08 -14.99 -18.96
CA HIS A 143 7.24 -14.79 -20.15
C HIS A 143 6.90 -13.30 -20.39
N GLU A 144 7.09 -12.44 -19.38
CA GLU A 144 6.83 -11.01 -19.46
C GLU A 144 7.97 -10.24 -20.17
N PHE A 145 7.61 -9.22 -20.94
CA PHE A 145 8.60 -8.38 -21.64
C PHE A 145 9.13 -7.27 -20.74
N TRP A 146 10.21 -7.58 -20.02
CA TRP A 146 10.90 -6.66 -19.12
C TRP A 146 11.73 -5.61 -19.87
N ILE A 147 11.62 -4.35 -19.43
CA ILE A 147 12.43 -3.23 -19.91
C ILE A 147 13.02 -2.40 -18.76
N LEU A 148 14.13 -1.71 -19.04
CA LEU A 148 14.69 -0.69 -18.15
C LEU A 148 14.05 0.68 -18.44
N GLY A 149 13.09 1.10 -17.61
CA GLY A 149 12.50 2.43 -17.70
C GLY A 149 11.15 2.51 -18.40
N LYS A 150 10.70 3.75 -18.69
CA LYS A 150 9.36 3.98 -19.23
C LYS A 150 9.24 3.52 -20.68
N SER A 151 8.36 2.54 -20.92
CA SER A 151 7.75 2.33 -22.24
C SER A 151 7.13 3.64 -22.71
N ARG A 152 7.49 4.09 -23.93
CA ARG A 152 6.85 5.23 -24.60
C ARG A 152 5.78 4.81 -25.61
N PHE A 153 5.69 3.51 -25.93
CA PHE A 153 5.02 3.05 -27.16
C PHE A 153 4.20 1.76 -27.05
N SER A 154 4.26 1.01 -25.95
CA SER A 154 3.63 -0.33 -25.88
C SER A 154 2.95 -0.62 -24.54
N VAL A 155 1.74 -1.18 -24.62
CA VAL A 155 0.94 -1.73 -23.50
C VAL A 155 1.53 -3.05 -22.97
N TRP A 156 2.41 -3.70 -23.75
CA TRP A 156 2.99 -5.01 -23.50
C TRP A 156 4.38 -5.00 -22.82
N LEU A 157 4.85 -3.86 -22.31
CA LEU A 157 6.21 -3.74 -21.75
C LEU A 157 6.17 -3.35 -20.26
N ASN A 158 6.81 -4.16 -19.42
CA ASN A 158 6.86 -3.95 -17.97
C ASN A 158 8.16 -3.24 -17.54
N ASP A 159 8.05 -2.09 -16.86
CA ASP A 159 9.21 -1.40 -16.28
C ASP A 159 9.70 -2.18 -15.06
N LEU A 160 10.80 -2.91 -15.23
CA LEU A 160 11.37 -3.76 -14.18
C LEU A 160 11.71 -2.96 -12.91
N VAL A 161 12.08 -1.68 -13.04
CA VAL A 161 12.35 -0.80 -11.89
C VAL A 161 11.10 -0.58 -11.04
N GLN A 162 9.92 -0.55 -11.67
CA GLN A 162 8.66 -0.32 -10.96
C GLN A 162 8.23 -1.58 -10.20
N VAL A 163 8.15 -2.71 -10.91
CA VAL A 163 7.70 -3.98 -10.32
C VAL A 163 8.69 -4.48 -9.27
N ALA A 164 9.99 -4.46 -9.55
CA ALA A 164 10.98 -4.86 -8.56
C ALA A 164 10.98 -3.96 -7.32
N ALA A 165 10.70 -2.65 -7.45
CA ALA A 165 10.62 -1.79 -6.28
C ALA A 165 9.38 -2.09 -5.42
N HIS A 166 8.28 -2.56 -6.01
CA HIS A 166 7.11 -3.07 -5.29
C HIS A 166 7.46 -4.37 -4.53
N GLU A 167 8.00 -5.38 -5.22
CA GLU A 167 8.32 -6.67 -4.59
C GLU A 167 9.45 -6.57 -3.55
N ILE A 168 10.45 -5.70 -3.75
CA ILE A 168 11.44 -5.38 -2.71
C ILE A 168 10.75 -4.76 -1.49
N GLY A 169 9.71 -3.94 -1.66
CA GLY A 169 8.91 -3.45 -0.54
C GLY A 169 8.32 -4.59 0.29
N HIS A 170 7.78 -5.63 -0.35
CA HIS A 170 7.32 -6.85 0.33
C HIS A 170 8.45 -7.63 1.01
N ALA A 171 9.60 -7.79 0.36
CA ALA A 171 10.80 -8.42 0.95
C ALA A 171 11.36 -7.63 2.15
N LEU A 172 11.08 -6.33 2.24
CA LEU A 172 11.39 -5.46 3.38
C LEU A 172 10.27 -5.46 4.45
N GLY A 173 9.22 -6.27 4.31
CA GLY A 173 8.14 -6.38 5.27
C GLY A 173 7.02 -5.34 5.12
N LEU A 174 6.98 -4.58 4.02
CA LEU A 174 5.80 -3.77 3.68
C LEU A 174 4.66 -4.64 3.15
N TRP A 175 3.45 -4.10 3.24
CA TRP A 175 2.28 -4.69 2.61
C TRP A 175 1.50 -3.64 1.82
N HIS A 176 0.53 -4.12 1.04
CA HIS A 176 -0.30 -3.31 0.18
C HIS A 176 -0.92 -2.08 0.87
N SER A 177 -0.54 -0.90 0.42
CA SER A 177 -1.11 0.38 0.82
C SER A 177 -2.48 0.61 0.16
N ARG A 178 -3.39 1.27 0.89
CA ARG A 178 -4.67 1.77 0.31
C ARG A 178 -4.52 3.12 -0.38
N HIS A 179 -3.34 3.73 -0.35
CA HIS A 179 -3.13 5.02 -0.98
C HIS A 179 -3.05 4.85 -2.50
N PRO A 180 -3.92 5.49 -3.30
CA PRO A 180 -3.95 5.28 -4.75
C PRO A 180 -2.72 5.83 -5.49
N GLN A 181 -1.80 6.50 -4.79
CA GLN A 181 -0.52 6.96 -5.34
C GLN A 181 0.69 6.22 -4.74
N ALA A 182 0.48 5.25 -3.85
CA ALA A 182 1.58 4.47 -3.28
C ALA A 182 2.23 3.56 -4.33
N LEU A 183 3.54 3.36 -4.19
CA LEU A 183 4.25 2.31 -4.89
C LEU A 183 3.75 0.94 -4.42
N MET A 184 3.48 0.76 -3.13
CA MET A 184 2.87 -0.45 -2.58
C MET A 184 1.35 -0.54 -2.80
N HIS A 185 0.75 0.18 -3.75
CA HIS A 185 -0.68 -0.01 -4.06
C HIS A 185 -0.87 -1.28 -4.91
N PRO A 186 -1.91 -2.12 -4.69
CA PRO A 186 -2.11 -3.37 -5.48
C PRO A 186 -2.16 -3.17 -7.00
N ASN A 187 -2.64 -2.01 -7.44
CA ASN A 187 -2.74 -1.67 -8.87
C ASN A 187 -1.58 -0.77 -9.35
N ALA A 188 -0.50 -0.62 -8.58
CA ALA A 188 0.57 0.34 -8.86
C ALA A 188 1.16 0.19 -10.28
N THR A 189 1.35 -1.03 -10.75
CA THR A 189 1.80 -1.32 -12.13
C THR A 189 0.83 -0.73 -13.16
N TYR A 190 -0.47 -1.05 -13.06
CA TYR A 190 -1.50 -0.59 -13.99
C TYR A 190 -1.67 0.94 -14.00
N THR A 191 -1.55 1.60 -12.85
CA THR A 191 -1.66 3.08 -12.76
C THR A 191 -0.32 3.84 -12.85
N GLY A 192 0.79 3.15 -13.12
CA GLY A 192 2.10 3.76 -13.43
C GLY A 192 2.84 4.42 -12.25
N GLN A 193 2.53 4.05 -11.00
CA GLN A 193 3.19 4.56 -9.80
C GLN A 193 4.63 4.04 -9.72
N ARG A 194 5.58 4.87 -10.13
CA ARG A 194 7.02 4.55 -10.15
C ARG A 194 7.79 5.05 -8.93
N ASN A 195 7.21 5.94 -8.13
CA ASN A 195 7.91 6.65 -7.06
C ASN A 195 7.34 6.24 -5.70
N VAL A 196 8.24 6.07 -4.73
CA VAL A 196 7.88 5.84 -3.33
C VAL A 196 7.07 7.04 -2.85
N ALA A 197 5.81 6.81 -2.47
CA ALA A 197 4.94 7.85 -1.95
C ALA A 197 5.20 8.07 -0.46
N GLN A 198 4.68 9.19 0.05
CA GLN A 198 4.80 9.52 1.46
C GLN A 198 4.20 8.43 2.40
N ASP A 199 3.24 7.66 1.92
CA ASP A 199 2.64 6.55 2.65
C ASP A 199 3.60 5.34 2.76
N ASP A 200 4.25 4.98 1.66
CA ASP A 200 5.32 3.97 1.62
C ASP A 200 6.50 4.38 2.55
N VAL A 201 6.88 5.66 2.54
CA VAL A 201 7.91 6.22 3.45
C VAL A 201 7.54 6.04 4.92
N TRP A 202 6.28 6.27 5.32
CA TRP A 202 5.85 6.02 6.69
C TRP A 202 5.89 4.53 7.05
N GLY A 203 5.53 3.65 6.11
CA GLY A 203 5.64 2.21 6.28
C GLY A 203 7.07 1.74 6.53
N ILE A 204 8.00 2.09 5.63
CA ILE A 204 9.37 1.57 5.68
C ILE A 204 10.13 2.15 6.87
N GLN A 205 9.92 3.43 7.18
CA GLN A 205 10.52 4.02 8.36
C GLN A 205 9.98 3.34 9.62
N ARG A 206 8.67 3.12 9.73
CA ARG A 206 8.07 2.45 10.90
C ARG A 206 8.66 1.06 11.19
N LEU A 207 9.26 0.38 10.20
CA LEU A 207 9.99 -0.89 10.35
C LEU A 207 11.48 -0.75 10.73
N TYR A 208 12.16 0.30 10.25
CA TYR A 208 13.63 0.38 10.23
C TYR A 208 14.24 1.64 10.86
N GLY A 209 13.43 2.62 11.24
CA GLY A 209 13.90 3.95 11.64
C GLY A 209 13.92 4.94 10.48
N CYS A 210 14.42 6.13 10.76
CA CYS A 210 14.75 7.14 9.77
C CYS A 210 16.20 7.59 9.96
N LEU A 211 16.73 8.40 9.04
CA LEU A 211 18.11 8.91 9.10
C LEU A 211 18.17 10.40 9.47
N ASP A 212 19.20 10.75 10.24
CA ASP A 212 19.64 12.14 10.38
C ASP A 212 20.27 12.66 9.08
N LYS A 213 19.87 13.86 8.66
CA LYS A 213 20.35 14.53 7.43
C LYS A 213 21.58 15.41 7.67
N LYS A 214 22.02 15.57 8.93
CA LYS A 214 23.14 16.45 9.31
C LYS A 214 24.06 15.72 10.29
N ARG A 215 25.37 15.75 10.03
CA ARG A 215 26.37 15.14 10.94
C ARG A 215 26.42 15.79 12.32
N VAL A 216 25.98 17.05 12.43
CA VAL A 216 25.92 17.84 13.68
C VAL A 216 24.68 17.58 14.55
N CYS A 217 23.85 16.60 14.23
CA CYS A 217 22.66 16.26 15.01
C CYS A 217 22.98 15.83 16.45
N GLY A 218 24.10 15.14 16.68
CA GLY A 218 24.58 14.78 18.03
C GLY A 218 24.78 16.02 18.93
N PRO A 219 25.68 16.95 18.56
CA PRO A 219 25.86 18.22 19.29
C PRO A 219 24.57 19.03 19.48
N TRP A 220 23.71 19.16 18.46
CA TRP A 220 22.45 19.89 18.60
C TRP A 220 21.48 19.22 19.58
N ALA A 221 21.39 17.88 19.58
CA ALA A 221 20.58 17.14 20.54
C ALA A 221 21.09 17.33 21.98
N LEU A 222 22.42 17.25 22.21
CA LEU A 222 23.05 17.50 23.51
C LEU A 222 22.81 18.93 24.02
N LEU A 223 22.79 19.92 23.12
CA LEU A 223 22.40 21.30 23.46
C LEU A 223 20.91 21.45 23.76
N GLY A 224 20.10 20.40 23.66
CA GLY A 224 18.65 20.40 23.93
C GLY A 224 17.79 20.92 22.78
N PHE A 225 18.26 20.85 21.53
CA PHE A 225 17.47 21.31 20.37
C PHE A 225 16.28 20.39 20.07
N CYS A 226 16.28 19.14 20.52
CA CYS A 226 15.15 18.21 20.33
C CYS A 226 13.83 18.78 20.86
N GLU A 227 13.87 19.36 22.07
CA GLU A 227 12.73 20.08 22.65
C GLU A 227 12.63 21.50 22.11
N ARG A 228 13.66 22.32 22.32
CA ARG A 228 13.59 23.78 22.05
C ARG A 228 13.46 24.15 20.57
N ARG A 229 13.78 23.23 19.65
CA ARG A 229 13.66 23.41 18.20
C ARG A 229 13.09 22.15 17.52
N LYS A 230 12.09 21.50 18.13
CA LYS A 230 11.46 20.25 17.66
C LYS A 230 11.18 20.20 16.15
N VAL A 231 10.59 21.24 15.56
CA VAL A 231 10.30 21.29 14.10
C VAL A 231 11.57 21.29 13.23
N PHE A 232 12.60 22.01 13.66
CA PHE A 232 13.90 22.05 12.98
C PHE A 232 14.62 20.70 13.08
N MET A 233 14.61 20.09 14.27
CA MET A 233 15.19 18.76 14.48
C MET A 233 14.40 17.69 13.71
N LYS A 234 13.06 17.71 13.67
CA LYS A 234 12.26 16.80 12.83
C LYS A 234 12.64 16.87 11.34
N LYS A 235 13.03 18.05 10.83
CA LYS A 235 13.44 18.20 9.42
C LYS A 235 14.86 17.70 9.12
N ASN A 236 15.78 17.86 10.06
CA ASN A 236 17.24 17.70 9.85
C ASN A 236 17.87 16.54 10.64
N CYS A 237 17.33 16.23 11.81
CA CYS A 237 17.81 15.31 12.83
C CYS A 237 16.68 14.43 13.42
N PRO A 238 15.80 13.82 12.61
CA PRO A 238 14.66 13.09 13.13
C PRO A 238 15.05 11.80 13.85
N GLN A 239 16.22 11.22 13.58
CA GLN A 239 16.69 10.01 14.25
C GLN A 239 17.21 10.33 15.65
N ARG A 240 18.07 11.36 15.80
CA ARG A 240 18.68 11.67 17.11
C ARG A 240 17.71 12.19 18.18
N CYS A 241 16.53 12.64 17.78
CA CYS A 241 15.50 13.16 18.66
C CYS A 241 14.25 12.27 18.74
N ASP A 242 14.29 11.05 18.18
CA ASP A 242 13.13 10.14 18.08
C ASP A 242 11.89 10.75 17.39
N LEU A 243 12.12 11.70 16.47
CA LEU A 243 11.09 12.39 15.69
C LEU A 243 10.83 11.75 14.31
N CYS A 244 11.39 10.55 14.05
CA CYS A 244 11.13 9.76 12.84
C CYS A 244 9.63 9.53 12.62
N TYR A 245 8.91 9.29 13.71
CA TYR A 245 7.46 9.27 13.74
C TYR A 245 7.02 10.46 14.56
N GLU A 246 6.01 11.16 14.07
CA GLU A 246 5.00 11.60 15.01
C GLU A 246 4.30 10.31 15.45
N PRO A 247 4.30 9.94 16.75
CA PRO A 247 3.09 9.33 17.26
C PRO A 247 1.94 10.23 16.81
N LEU A 248 0.82 9.66 16.37
CA LEU A 248 -0.42 10.42 16.47
C LEU A 248 -0.45 10.86 17.94
N GLU A 249 -0.39 12.17 18.18
CA GLU A 249 -0.40 12.71 19.54
C GLU A 249 -1.53 12.01 20.30
N ALA A 250 -1.32 11.72 21.58
CA ALA A 250 -2.33 11.13 22.46
C ALA A 250 -3.44 12.18 22.75
N VAL A 251 -4.09 12.64 21.69
CA VAL A 251 -5.21 13.57 21.69
C VAL A 251 -6.45 12.75 21.98
N ALA A 252 -7.03 13.06 23.13
CA ALA A 252 -8.12 12.35 23.77
C ALA A 252 -7.74 10.96 24.30
N THR A 253 -7.62 10.90 25.63
CA THR A 253 -8.45 10.06 26.50
C THR A 253 -9.48 9.24 25.72
N PRO A 254 -9.57 7.90 25.89
CA PRO A 254 -10.48 7.08 25.10
C PRO A 254 -11.91 7.60 25.25
N THR A 255 -12.38 8.31 24.22
CA THR A 255 -13.79 8.70 24.13
C THR A 255 -14.57 7.41 24.12
N LEU A 256 -15.53 7.29 25.06
CA LEU A 256 -16.38 6.11 25.15
C LEU A 256 -16.89 5.80 23.74
N PRO A 257 -16.64 4.58 23.21
CA PRO A 257 -17.08 4.26 21.86
C PRO A 257 -18.60 4.41 21.79
N PRO A 258 -19.17 4.76 20.61
CA PRO A 258 -20.61 4.95 20.48
C PRO A 258 -21.35 3.76 21.08
N THR A 259 -22.45 4.03 21.80
CA THR A 259 -23.07 3.16 22.82
C THR A 259 -23.45 1.74 22.39
N ASN A 260 -23.33 1.41 21.10
CA ASN A 260 -23.63 0.11 20.50
C ASN A 260 -22.44 -0.58 19.80
N VAL A 261 -21.19 -0.13 20.00
CA VAL A 261 -20.00 -0.76 19.41
C VAL A 261 -19.45 -1.90 20.29
N LYS A 262 -19.44 -3.13 19.77
CA LYS A 262 -18.89 -4.29 20.49
C LYS A 262 -17.36 -4.33 20.39
N ILE A 263 -16.66 -4.09 21.50
CA ILE A 263 -15.19 -4.21 21.55
C ILE A 263 -14.78 -5.70 21.56
N LYS A 264 -13.76 -6.06 20.79
CA LYS A 264 -13.19 -7.41 20.71
C LYS A 264 -11.66 -7.33 20.79
N MET A 265 -11.11 -7.79 21.92
CA MET A 265 -9.66 -7.91 22.15
C MET A 265 -9.16 -9.22 21.54
N VAL A 266 -8.23 -9.16 20.60
CA VAL A 266 -7.80 -10.33 19.81
C VAL A 266 -6.27 -10.47 19.83
N PRO A 267 -5.70 -11.67 20.01
CA PRO A 267 -4.26 -11.87 19.84
C PRO A 267 -3.81 -11.57 18.40
N ARG A 268 -2.59 -11.05 18.25
CA ARG A 268 -1.88 -10.89 16.97
C ARG A 268 -1.98 -12.16 16.12
N GLY A 269 -2.22 -12.00 14.82
CA GLY A 269 -2.28 -13.09 13.84
C GLY A 269 -3.57 -13.94 13.85
N LYS A 270 -4.50 -13.76 14.80
CA LYS A 270 -5.73 -14.58 14.83
C LYS A 270 -6.81 -14.04 13.88
N VAL A 271 -7.47 -14.95 13.17
CA VAL A 271 -8.61 -14.63 12.28
C VAL A 271 -9.88 -14.37 13.10
N VAL A 272 -10.63 -13.34 12.73
CA VAL A 272 -11.85 -12.87 13.37
C VAL A 272 -12.97 -12.80 12.35
N GLY A 273 -14.01 -13.62 12.53
CA GLY A 273 -15.23 -13.56 11.71
C GLY A 273 -16.30 -12.65 12.33
N PHE A 274 -16.98 -11.91 11.47
CA PHE A 274 -18.21 -11.15 11.71
C PHE A 274 -19.23 -11.54 10.65
N ARG A 275 -20.50 -11.65 11.05
CA ARG A 275 -21.64 -11.86 10.16
C ARG A 275 -22.62 -10.73 10.37
N CYS A 276 -23.10 -10.15 9.28
CA CYS A 276 -24.09 -9.09 9.30
C CYS A 276 -25.52 -9.63 9.22
N GLY A 277 -26.42 -9.00 9.97
CA GLY A 277 -27.84 -9.34 10.01
C GLY A 277 -28.23 -10.45 10.99
N THR A 278 -29.54 -10.58 11.21
CA THR A 278 -30.14 -11.63 12.04
C THR A 278 -30.39 -12.91 11.23
N LYS A 279 -30.57 -14.05 11.92
CA LYS A 279 -30.59 -15.38 11.28
C LYS A 279 -31.73 -15.61 10.27
N ASN A 280 -32.84 -14.84 10.35
CA ASN A 280 -34.08 -15.11 9.61
C ASN A 280 -34.43 -13.98 8.63
N LEU A 281 -34.04 -14.11 7.37
CA LEU A 281 -34.45 -13.25 6.26
C LEU A 281 -34.76 -14.11 5.04
N ARG A 282 -35.95 -13.94 4.44
CA ARG A 282 -36.41 -14.74 3.28
C ARG A 282 -35.69 -14.40 1.96
N LEU A 283 -34.98 -13.28 1.92
CA LEU A 283 -34.02 -12.92 0.86
C LEU A 283 -32.75 -12.33 1.49
N PRO A 284 -31.54 -12.60 0.95
CA PRO A 284 -30.31 -11.98 1.42
C PRO A 284 -30.33 -10.47 1.09
N PRO A 285 -30.22 -9.57 2.07
CA PRO A 285 -30.22 -8.13 1.81
C PRO A 285 -28.86 -7.68 1.27
N LYS A 286 -28.83 -6.56 0.55
CA LYS A 286 -27.57 -5.94 0.11
C LYS A 286 -26.80 -5.42 1.32
N VAL A 287 -25.59 -5.92 1.53
CA VAL A 287 -24.72 -5.58 2.66
C VAL A 287 -23.54 -4.73 2.18
N SER A 288 -23.23 -3.68 2.94
CA SER A 288 -22.04 -2.86 2.75
C SER A 288 -21.20 -2.88 4.03
N TRP A 289 -19.91 -3.22 3.93
CA TRP A 289 -18.98 -3.19 5.05
C TRP A 289 -18.11 -1.94 5.02
N TYR A 290 -17.81 -1.41 6.21
CA TYR A 290 -16.96 -0.23 6.40
C TYR A 290 -15.90 -0.52 7.46
N LYS A 291 -14.69 0.03 7.29
CA LYS A 291 -13.65 0.12 8.32
C LYS A 291 -13.37 1.60 8.59
N ASP A 292 -13.50 2.04 9.84
CA ASP A 292 -13.25 3.40 10.28
C ASP A 292 -14.01 4.48 9.48
N GLY A 293 -15.19 4.11 8.94
CA GLY A 293 -16.04 4.96 8.09
C GLY A 293 -15.80 4.83 6.58
N GLU A 294 -14.69 4.23 6.14
CA GLU A 294 -14.38 3.97 4.73
C GLU A 294 -15.01 2.64 4.26
N GLN A 295 -15.60 2.61 3.06
CA GLN A 295 -16.24 1.39 2.54
C GLN A 295 -15.20 0.35 2.08
N ILE A 296 -15.35 -0.88 2.56
CA ILE A 296 -14.58 -2.02 2.06
C ILE A 296 -15.25 -2.50 0.78
N LEU A 297 -14.74 -2.04 -0.37
CA LEU A 297 -15.28 -2.37 -1.68
C LEU A 297 -14.88 -3.78 -2.14
N ASN A 298 -13.63 -4.17 -1.87
CA ASN A 298 -13.04 -5.44 -2.32
C ASN A 298 -12.47 -6.23 -1.13
N SER A 299 -12.38 -7.55 -1.29
CA SER A 299 -11.58 -8.39 -0.39
C SER A 299 -10.09 -8.14 -0.58
N ILE A 300 -9.32 -8.26 0.51
CA ILE A 300 -7.87 -8.32 0.56
C ILE A 300 -7.51 -9.74 1.02
N PRO A 301 -7.30 -10.71 0.11
CA PRO A 301 -6.90 -12.09 0.43
C PRO A 301 -5.82 -12.18 1.51
N GLY A 302 -6.04 -13.05 2.51
CA GLY A 302 -5.18 -13.18 3.69
C GLY A 302 -5.44 -12.16 4.82
N TYR A 303 -6.12 -11.03 4.58
CA TYR A 303 -6.25 -9.92 5.54
C TYR A 303 -7.67 -9.53 5.88
N ILE A 304 -8.51 -9.34 4.87
CA ILE A 304 -9.90 -8.88 4.95
C ILE A 304 -10.70 -9.59 3.85
N MET A 305 -11.41 -10.65 4.19
CA MET A 305 -12.31 -11.36 3.27
C MET A 305 -13.74 -10.88 3.49
N VAL A 306 -14.30 -10.17 2.51
CA VAL A 306 -15.72 -9.86 2.41
C VAL A 306 -16.37 -10.88 1.47
N LYS A 307 -17.32 -11.65 1.98
CA LYS A 307 -18.15 -12.56 1.18
C LYS A 307 -19.61 -12.44 1.62
N ASP A 308 -20.44 -11.91 0.74
CA ASP A 308 -21.87 -11.66 0.98
C ASP A 308 -22.11 -10.80 2.24
N ARG A 309 -22.51 -11.46 3.34
CA ARG A 309 -22.79 -10.88 4.66
C ARG A 309 -21.68 -11.13 5.67
N ASP A 310 -20.63 -11.86 5.31
CA ASP A 310 -19.54 -12.27 6.19
C ASP A 310 -18.29 -11.42 5.91
N LEU A 311 -17.67 -10.95 6.99
CA LEU A 311 -16.38 -10.29 7.02
C LEU A 311 -15.44 -11.11 7.89
N ARG A 312 -14.32 -11.61 7.33
CA ARG A 312 -13.24 -12.22 8.11
C ARG A 312 -12.01 -11.34 8.04
N ILE A 313 -11.35 -11.07 9.15
CA ILE A 313 -10.09 -10.32 9.16
C ILE A 313 -9.01 -11.01 10.00
N VAL A 314 -7.73 -10.78 9.71
CA VAL A 314 -6.61 -11.14 10.61
C VAL A 314 -6.34 -10.01 11.58
N ALA A 315 -6.25 -10.27 12.87
CA ALA A 315 -5.94 -9.24 13.87
C ALA A 315 -4.45 -8.84 13.83
N ASN A 316 -4.18 -7.56 13.55
CA ASN A 316 -2.88 -6.90 13.52
C ASN A 316 -3.11 -5.38 13.68
N GLU A 317 -2.04 -4.57 13.77
CA GLU A 317 -2.09 -3.12 14.01
C GLU A 317 -2.80 -2.30 12.91
N PHE A 318 -3.00 -2.88 11.72
CA PHE A 318 -3.70 -2.25 10.59
C PHE A 318 -5.19 -2.58 10.61
N ASN A 319 -5.50 -3.78 11.09
CA ASN A 319 -6.83 -4.33 11.20
C ASN A 319 -7.50 -4.01 12.55
N GLU A 320 -6.81 -3.36 13.48
CA GLU A 320 -7.45 -2.56 14.54
C GLU A 320 -8.33 -1.46 13.92
N GLY A 321 -9.41 -1.10 14.60
CA GLY A 321 -10.36 -0.08 14.13
C GLY A 321 -11.82 -0.45 14.40
N VAL A 322 -12.75 0.35 13.89
CA VAL A 322 -14.20 0.14 13.99
C VAL A 322 -14.74 -0.38 12.66
N TYR A 323 -15.24 -1.60 12.67
CA TYR A 323 -15.89 -2.23 11.52
C TYR A 323 -17.39 -2.08 11.66
N THR A 324 -18.03 -1.46 10.67
CA THR A 324 -19.47 -1.27 10.64
C THR A 324 -20.05 -2.00 9.43
N CYS A 325 -21.01 -2.90 9.66
CA CYS A 325 -21.89 -3.34 8.59
C CYS A 325 -23.09 -2.39 8.47
N ARG A 326 -23.56 -2.14 7.24
CA ARG A 326 -24.86 -1.53 6.92
C ARG A 326 -25.68 -2.48 6.04
N ILE A 327 -26.93 -2.67 6.40
CA ILE A 327 -27.91 -3.48 5.65
C ILE A 327 -28.82 -2.55 4.86
N HIS A 328 -28.89 -2.74 3.54
CA HIS A 328 -29.69 -1.92 2.63
C HIS A 328 -30.94 -2.67 2.13
N ARG A 329 -32.09 -1.97 2.10
CA ARG A 329 -33.35 -2.47 1.52
C ARG A 329 -34.08 -1.31 0.83
N GLY A 330 -34.38 -1.45 -0.46
CA GLY A 330 -35.05 -0.39 -1.24
C GLY A 330 -34.22 0.89 -1.48
N GLY A 331 -32.96 0.93 -1.03
CA GLY A 331 -32.10 2.12 -1.03
C GLY A 331 -31.69 2.53 0.40
N ASP A 332 -32.62 2.38 1.34
CA ASP A 332 -32.45 2.80 2.73
C ASP A 332 -31.60 1.84 3.58
N ILE A 333 -30.95 2.41 4.61
CA ILE A 333 -30.18 1.66 5.61
C ILE A 333 -31.14 1.22 6.73
N VAL A 334 -31.41 -0.08 6.81
CA VAL A 334 -32.40 -0.66 7.75
C VAL A 334 -31.78 -1.06 9.09
N SER A 335 -30.47 -1.37 9.08
CA SER A 335 -29.76 -1.80 10.28
C SER A 335 -28.26 -1.60 10.12
N ALA A 336 -27.59 -1.33 11.23
CA ALA A 336 -26.13 -1.28 11.30
C ALA A 336 -25.63 -1.96 12.57
N ASN A 337 -24.53 -2.71 12.45
CA ASN A 337 -23.82 -3.31 13.58
C ASN A 337 -22.35 -2.90 13.51
N SER A 338 -21.79 -2.51 14.66
CA SER A 338 -20.41 -2.03 14.75
C SER A 338 -19.60 -2.84 15.76
N TRP A 339 -18.36 -3.17 15.39
CA TRP A 339 -17.39 -3.88 16.21
C TRP A 339 -16.07 -3.11 16.25
N SER A 340 -15.52 -2.85 17.43
CA SER A 340 -14.18 -2.28 17.58
C SER A 340 -13.20 -3.41 17.84
N ILE A 341 -12.15 -3.51 17.03
CA ILE A 341 -11.15 -4.56 17.14
C ILE A 341 -9.87 -3.92 17.64
N ARG A 342 -9.28 -4.57 18.64
CA ARG A 342 -8.04 -4.14 19.31
C ARG A 342 -7.16 -5.35 19.57
N LEU A 343 -5.86 -5.17 19.50
CA LEU A 343 -4.90 -6.21 19.86
C LEU A 343 -4.87 -6.41 21.37
N LYS A 344 -4.70 -7.65 21.80
CA LYS A 344 -4.27 -7.92 23.19
C LYS A 344 -2.84 -7.40 23.36
N PRO A 345 -2.52 -6.73 24.49
CA PRO A 345 -1.14 -6.44 24.84
C PRO A 345 -0.33 -7.73 24.87
N GLU A 346 0.88 -7.71 24.34
CA GLU A 346 1.85 -8.78 24.55
C GLU A 346 2.21 -8.80 26.05
N GLN A 347 2.03 -9.95 26.70
CA GLN A 347 2.55 -10.11 28.06
C GLN A 347 4.08 -10.10 27.98
N PRO A 348 4.78 -9.38 28.87
CA PRO A 348 6.22 -9.52 28.96
C PRO A 348 6.53 -10.99 29.26
N THR A 349 7.32 -11.61 28.40
CA THR A 349 7.92 -12.91 28.69
C THR A 349 8.88 -12.71 29.85
N ASN A 350 8.54 -13.27 31.01
CA ASN A 350 9.48 -13.40 32.12
C ASN A 350 10.58 -14.37 31.67
N SER A 351 11.69 -13.80 31.21
CA SER A 351 12.97 -14.45 30.94
C SER A 351 13.96 -14.11 32.05
#